data_AF-A0A2C9VAP1-F1
#
_entry.id   AF-A0A2C9VAP1-F1
#
_cell.length_a   1.000
_cell.length_b   1.000
_cell.length_c   1.000
_cell.angle_alpha   90.00
_cell.angle_beta   90.00
_cell.angle_gamma   90.00
#
_symmetry.space_group_name_H-M   'P 1'
#
loop_
_entity.id
_entity.type
_entity.pdbx_description
1 polymer ?
#
loop_
_entity_poly.entity_id
_entity_poly.type
_entity_poly.pdbx_seq_one_letter_code
_entity_poly.pdbx_strand_id
1 'polypeptide(L)'
;MKERQRWRAEEDALLRAYVKQYGPREWNLVSQRMNTPLNRDAKSCLERWKNYLKPGIKKGSLTEEEQRLVIRLQAKHGNKWKKIAAEVPGRTAKRLGKWWEVFKEKQQREQKENNKTVEPIDEGKYDRILETFAEKLVKERSTPAFVMATSNGGFLHTDPPAPAPTLLPPWLSASNSSSAVRPPSPSVTLSLSPSTVAAPPPIPWLQPERGQDNAPFVLGSLPPHGTVAACENLMISELMECCKELEEGHRALAGHRKEAAWRLRRVELQLESEKTCRKREKMEEIESKINALREEQKASLDRIEAEYREQLAELRRDAETKEQKLAEQWAAKHLCLSKFLEQMACRPRLAESNGR
;
A
#
# COMPACT_ATOMS: atom_id res chain seq x y z
N MET A 1 -22.42 17.05 1.70
CA MET A 1 -21.94 16.96 0.30
C MET A 1 -23.05 16.34 -0.54
N LYS A 2 -23.53 17.00 -1.60
CA LYS A 2 -24.45 16.34 -2.57
C LYS A 2 -23.67 15.22 -3.27
N GLU A 3 -24.14 13.97 -3.16
CA GLU A 3 -23.52 12.82 -3.83
C GLU A 3 -23.48 13.03 -5.35
N ARG A 4 -22.36 12.65 -5.98
CA ARG A 4 -22.22 12.70 -7.45
C ARG A 4 -22.97 11.53 -8.07
N GLN A 5 -24.29 11.67 -8.20
CA GLN A 5 -25.14 10.63 -8.75
C GLN A 5 -24.80 10.36 -10.23
N ARG A 6 -24.57 9.09 -10.58
CA ARG A 6 -24.25 8.64 -11.95
C ARG A 6 -25.44 8.86 -12.88
N TRP A 7 -25.19 9.33 -14.11
CA TRP A 7 -26.21 9.45 -15.15
C TRP A 7 -26.60 8.07 -15.68
N ARG A 8 -27.91 7.77 -15.69
CA ARG A 8 -28.48 6.55 -16.26
C ARG A 8 -28.76 6.71 -17.76
N ALA A 9 -28.94 5.57 -18.44
CA ALA A 9 -29.19 5.54 -19.88
C ALA A 9 -30.54 6.19 -20.25
N GLU A 10 -31.55 6.03 -19.39
CA GLU A 10 -32.89 6.63 -19.58
C GLU A 10 -32.81 8.15 -19.46
N GLU A 11 -32.07 8.65 -18.45
CA GLU A 11 -31.84 10.09 -18.26
C GLU A 11 -31.10 10.69 -19.48
N ASP A 12 -30.10 10.00 -20.01
CA ASP A 12 -29.36 10.43 -21.20
C ASP A 12 -30.25 10.42 -22.46
N ALA A 13 -31.18 9.47 -22.59
CA ALA A 13 -32.13 9.42 -23.69
C ALA A 13 -33.11 10.60 -23.64
N LEU A 14 -33.58 10.93 -22.44
CA LEU A 14 -34.43 12.09 -22.19
C LEU A 14 -33.73 13.40 -22.56
N LEU A 15 -32.46 13.59 -22.17
CA LEU A 15 -31.71 14.78 -22.59
C LEU A 15 -31.54 14.86 -24.11
N ARG A 16 -31.29 13.74 -24.79
CA ARG A 16 -31.20 13.72 -26.25
C ARG A 16 -32.52 14.10 -26.90
N ALA A 17 -33.63 13.56 -26.42
CA ALA A 17 -34.97 13.88 -26.92
C ALA A 17 -35.32 15.36 -26.69
N TYR A 18 -35.03 15.89 -25.50
CA TYR A 18 -35.23 17.31 -25.18
C TYR A 18 -34.47 18.22 -26.15
N VAL A 19 -33.18 17.96 -26.36
CA VAL A 19 -32.36 18.79 -27.26
C VAL A 19 -32.78 18.64 -28.71
N LYS A 20 -33.26 17.46 -29.12
CA LYS A 20 -33.82 17.25 -30.47
C LYS A 20 -35.08 18.10 -30.71
N GLN A 21 -35.92 18.28 -29.70
CA GLN A 21 -37.17 19.04 -29.81
C GLN A 21 -37.00 20.55 -29.61
N TYR A 22 -36.28 20.96 -28.55
CA TYR A 22 -36.22 22.37 -28.12
C TYR A 22 -34.86 23.04 -28.39
N GLY A 23 -33.85 22.27 -28.78
CA GLY A 23 -32.46 22.71 -28.90
C GLY A 23 -31.71 22.73 -27.56
N PRO A 24 -30.39 22.99 -27.56
CA PRO A 24 -29.53 22.96 -26.38
C PRO A 24 -29.64 24.23 -25.51
N ARG A 25 -30.87 24.66 -25.23
CA ARG A 25 -31.22 25.88 -24.47
C ARG A 25 -32.16 25.54 -23.31
N GLU A 26 -32.33 26.47 -22.38
CA GLU A 26 -33.39 26.39 -21.35
C GLU A 26 -33.38 25.12 -20.48
N TRP A 27 -32.19 24.68 -20.05
CA TRP A 27 -31.99 23.45 -19.24
C TRP A 27 -32.78 23.37 -17.93
N ASN A 28 -33.31 24.50 -17.44
CA ASN A 28 -34.19 24.57 -16.26
C ASN A 28 -35.57 23.95 -16.54
N LEU A 29 -36.02 23.95 -17.79
CA LEU A 29 -37.34 23.47 -18.19
C LEU A 29 -37.34 22.01 -18.63
N VAL A 30 -36.21 21.30 -18.51
CA VAL A 30 -36.09 19.90 -18.96
C VAL A 30 -37.09 19.00 -18.24
N SER A 31 -37.20 19.09 -16.92
CA SER A 31 -38.14 18.26 -16.14
C SER A 31 -39.60 18.61 -16.42
N GLN A 32 -39.91 19.88 -16.68
CA GLN A 32 -41.27 20.35 -16.97
C GLN A 32 -41.71 19.96 -18.39
N ARG A 33 -40.86 20.16 -19.41
CA ARG A 33 -41.21 19.92 -20.81
C ARG A 33 -41.25 18.44 -21.21
N MET A 34 -40.52 17.59 -20.50
CA MET A 34 -40.49 16.14 -20.77
C MET A 34 -41.55 15.37 -19.99
N ASN A 35 -42.36 16.03 -19.15
CA ASN A 35 -43.39 15.41 -18.29
C ASN A 35 -42.88 14.21 -17.46
N THR A 36 -41.60 14.25 -17.11
CA THR A 36 -40.90 13.18 -16.39
C THR A 36 -40.05 13.82 -15.29
N PRO A 37 -40.16 13.36 -14.04
CA PRO A 37 -39.40 13.94 -12.94
C PRO A 37 -37.92 13.60 -13.08
N LEU A 38 -37.15 14.54 -13.63
CA LEU A 38 -35.69 14.47 -13.60
C LEU A 38 -35.20 15.20 -12.35
N ASN A 39 -34.79 14.43 -11.33
CA ASN A 39 -34.22 14.95 -10.08
C ASN A 39 -32.77 15.44 -10.28
N ARG A 40 -32.53 16.29 -11.29
CA ARG A 40 -31.20 16.82 -11.64
C ARG A 40 -31.23 18.33 -11.79
N ASP A 41 -30.21 18.99 -11.26
CA ASP A 41 -30.03 20.43 -11.44
C ASP A 41 -29.76 20.74 -12.92
N ALA A 42 -30.31 21.85 -13.44
CA ALA A 42 -30.16 22.27 -14.83
C ALA A 42 -28.70 22.41 -15.28
N LYS A 43 -27.82 22.84 -14.38
CA LYS A 43 -26.37 22.89 -14.61
C LYS A 43 -25.79 21.50 -14.89
N SER A 44 -26.26 20.48 -14.17
CA SER A 44 -25.85 19.08 -14.40
C SER A 44 -26.27 18.62 -15.79
N CYS A 45 -27.50 18.95 -16.22
CA CYS A 45 -28.01 18.62 -17.55
C CYS A 45 -27.16 19.25 -18.66
N LEU A 46 -26.85 20.55 -18.52
CA LEU A 46 -25.98 21.28 -19.45
C LEU A 46 -24.57 20.67 -19.52
N GLU A 47 -23.98 20.37 -18.36
CA GLU A 47 -22.65 19.73 -18.30
C GLU A 47 -22.67 18.33 -18.93
N ARG A 48 -23.72 17.55 -18.69
CA ARG A 48 -23.87 16.22 -19.28
C ARG A 48 -23.94 16.31 -20.80
N TRP A 49 -24.74 17.23 -21.32
CA TRP A 49 -24.86 17.46 -22.74
C TRP A 49 -23.51 17.86 -23.37
N LYS A 50 -22.90 18.93 -22.86
CA LYS A 50 -21.65 19.49 -23.39
C LYS A 50 -20.47 18.54 -23.35
N ASN A 51 -20.40 17.66 -22.34
CA ASN A 51 -19.23 16.80 -22.14
C ASN A 51 -19.41 15.38 -22.70
N TYR A 52 -20.64 14.88 -22.86
CA TYR A 52 -20.87 13.45 -23.17
C TYR A 52 -21.91 13.17 -24.25
N LEU A 53 -22.94 14.00 -24.41
CA LEU A 53 -24.07 13.70 -25.31
C LEU A 53 -24.03 14.47 -26.64
N LYS A 54 -23.33 15.62 -26.69
CA LYS A 54 -23.25 16.43 -27.91
C LYS A 54 -22.70 15.58 -29.08
N PRO A 55 -23.34 15.62 -30.26
CA PRO A 55 -22.79 15.02 -31.48
C PRO A 55 -21.38 15.55 -31.76
N GLY A 56 -20.47 14.67 -32.19
CA GLY A 56 -19.07 15.01 -32.46
C GLY A 56 -18.10 14.76 -31.30
N ILE A 57 -18.56 14.32 -30.13
CA ILE A 57 -17.67 13.89 -29.04
C ILE A 57 -17.26 12.43 -29.26
N LYS A 58 -15.95 12.19 -29.45
CA LYS A 58 -15.40 10.83 -29.56
C LYS A 58 -15.45 10.12 -28.20
N LYS A 59 -16.22 9.04 -28.13
CA LYS A 59 -16.29 8.13 -26.98
C LYS A 59 -15.19 7.07 -27.12
N GLY A 60 -14.35 6.90 -26.09
CA GLY A 60 -13.24 5.93 -26.12
C GLY A 60 -11.90 6.52 -25.63
N SER A 61 -10.89 5.68 -25.46
CA SER A 61 -9.51 6.08 -25.13
C SER A 61 -8.98 7.13 -26.12
N LEU A 62 -8.06 7.99 -25.68
CA LEU A 62 -7.34 8.88 -26.60
C LEU A 62 -6.43 8.03 -27.48
N THR A 63 -6.46 8.24 -28.79
CA THR A 63 -5.53 7.56 -29.70
C THR A 63 -4.12 8.12 -29.53
N GLU A 64 -3.10 7.38 -29.92
CA GLU A 64 -1.70 7.77 -29.74
C GLU A 64 -1.39 9.12 -30.40
N GLU A 65 -2.01 9.42 -31.54
CA GLU A 65 -1.90 10.70 -32.25
C GLU A 65 -2.49 11.84 -31.42
N GLU A 66 -3.67 11.62 -30.84
CA GLU A 66 -4.35 12.58 -29.97
C GLU A 66 -3.54 12.81 -28.69
N GLN A 67 -2.94 11.75 -28.11
CA GLN A 67 -2.07 11.85 -26.94
C GLN A 67 -0.83 12.70 -27.21
N ARG A 68 -0.10 12.40 -28.30
CA ARG A 68 1.06 13.18 -28.75
C ARG A 68 0.70 14.65 -28.99
N LEU A 69 -0.46 14.92 -29.59
CA LEU A 69 -0.95 16.28 -29.78
C LEU A 69 -1.23 16.97 -28.44
N VAL A 70 -1.90 16.32 -27.50
CA VAL A 70 -2.20 16.88 -26.18
C VAL A 70 -0.92 17.17 -25.40
N ILE A 71 0.10 16.31 -25.45
CA ILE A 71 1.40 16.54 -24.82
C ILE A 71 2.06 17.81 -25.38
N ARG A 72 2.15 17.92 -26.72
CA ARG A 72 2.73 19.11 -27.37
C ARG A 72 1.98 20.40 -27.03
N LEU A 73 0.65 20.35 -27.04
CA LEU A 73 -0.19 21.50 -26.71
C LEU A 73 -0.13 21.87 -25.24
N GLN A 74 -0.03 20.90 -24.35
CA GLN A 74 0.18 21.14 -22.93
C GLN A 74 1.53 21.80 -22.68
N ALA A 75 2.60 21.36 -23.36
CA ALA A 75 3.91 22.00 -23.26
C ALA A 75 3.86 23.47 -23.75
N LYS A 76 3.09 23.75 -24.81
CA LYS A 76 2.96 25.09 -25.39
C LYS A 76 2.02 26.04 -24.62
N HIS A 77 0.93 25.52 -24.04
CA HIS A 77 -0.15 26.33 -23.47
C HIS A 77 -0.40 26.11 -21.97
N GLY A 78 0.29 25.16 -21.35
CA GLY A 78 0.09 24.75 -19.96
C GLY A 78 -1.27 24.07 -19.74
N ASN A 79 -1.81 24.14 -18.52
CA ASN A 79 -3.08 23.50 -18.13
C ASN A 79 -4.34 24.23 -18.66
N LYS A 80 -4.26 24.86 -19.84
CA LYS A 80 -5.36 25.61 -20.47
C LYS A 80 -6.23 24.68 -21.32
N TRP A 81 -6.92 23.73 -20.67
CA TRP A 81 -7.65 22.64 -21.33
C TRP A 81 -8.73 23.07 -22.32
N LYS A 82 -9.37 24.24 -22.12
CA LYS A 82 -10.34 24.77 -23.09
C LYS A 82 -9.69 25.16 -24.41
N LYS A 83 -8.47 25.70 -24.38
CA LYS A 83 -7.70 26.07 -25.57
C LYS A 83 -7.19 24.82 -26.28
N ILE A 84 -6.65 23.87 -25.51
CA ILE A 84 -6.18 22.57 -26.04
C ILE A 84 -7.35 21.81 -26.70
N ALA A 85 -8.53 21.79 -26.08
CA ALA A 85 -9.71 21.12 -26.65
C ALA A 85 -10.25 21.77 -27.92
N ALA A 86 -9.92 23.04 -28.19
CA ALA A 86 -10.26 23.67 -29.46
C ALA A 86 -9.38 23.14 -30.61
N GLU A 87 -8.15 22.75 -30.30
CA GLU A 87 -7.18 22.22 -31.28
C GLU A 87 -7.25 20.69 -31.41
N VAL A 88 -7.87 19.99 -30.46
CA VAL A 88 -8.08 18.53 -30.50
C VAL A 88 -9.53 18.22 -30.89
N PRO A 89 -9.81 17.86 -32.16
CA PRO A 89 -11.18 17.70 -32.64
C PRO A 89 -11.91 16.57 -31.93
N GLY A 90 -13.14 16.85 -31.49
CA GLY A 90 -14.03 15.87 -30.88
C GLY A 90 -13.66 15.43 -29.46
N ARG A 91 -12.70 16.10 -28.80
CA ARG A 91 -12.34 15.84 -27.39
C ARG A 91 -12.68 17.05 -26.51
N THR A 92 -13.22 16.78 -25.34
CA THR A 92 -13.63 17.83 -24.40
C THR A 92 -12.52 18.18 -23.43
N ALA A 93 -12.40 19.45 -23.05
CA ALA A 93 -11.43 19.95 -22.06
C ALA A 93 -11.41 19.12 -20.76
N LYS A 94 -12.59 18.73 -20.25
CA LYS A 94 -12.74 17.88 -19.06
C LYS A 94 -12.09 16.51 -19.23
N ARG A 95 -12.16 15.94 -20.44
CA ARG A 95 -11.56 14.63 -20.75
C ARG A 95 -10.04 14.75 -20.89
N LEU A 96 -9.56 15.81 -21.53
CA LEU A 96 -8.12 16.06 -21.71
C LEU A 96 -7.42 16.31 -20.37
N GLY A 97 -8.01 17.14 -19.50
CA GLY A 97 -7.45 17.39 -18.16
C GLY A 97 -7.39 16.12 -17.32
N LYS A 98 -8.46 15.31 -17.33
CA LYS A 98 -8.47 14.02 -16.63
C LYS A 98 -7.45 13.04 -17.20
N TRP A 99 -7.31 12.97 -18.53
CA TRP A 99 -6.30 12.13 -19.15
C TRP A 99 -4.88 12.57 -18.75
N TRP A 100 -4.62 13.87 -18.70
CA TRP A 100 -3.33 14.42 -18.29
C TRP A 100 -2.98 14.14 -16.83
N GLU A 101 -3.95 14.20 -15.92
CA GLU A 101 -3.76 13.81 -14.51
C GLU A 101 -3.28 12.36 -14.41
N VAL A 102 -3.97 11.45 -15.09
CA VAL A 102 -3.61 10.02 -15.14
C VAL A 102 -2.25 9.82 -15.83
N PHE A 103 -1.99 10.54 -16.92
CA PHE A 103 -0.72 10.49 -17.64
C PHE A 103 0.45 10.93 -16.74
N LYS A 104 0.31 12.06 -16.04
CA LYS A 104 1.32 12.53 -15.08
C LYS A 104 1.54 11.58 -13.92
N GLU A 105 0.47 11.04 -13.33
CA GLU A 105 0.57 10.07 -12.23
C GLU A 105 1.32 8.81 -12.69
N LYS A 106 1.01 8.31 -13.90
CA LYS A 106 1.72 7.19 -14.51
C LYS A 106 3.20 7.51 -14.71
N GLN A 107 3.53 8.69 -15.24
CA GLN A 107 4.92 9.12 -15.42
C GLN A 107 5.69 9.26 -14.09
N GLN A 108 5.05 9.78 -13.04
CA GLN A 108 5.67 9.87 -11.71
C GLN A 108 5.90 8.50 -11.08
N ARG A 109 4.99 7.55 -11.29
CA ARG A 109 5.16 6.18 -10.83
C ARG A 109 6.32 5.49 -11.55
N GLU A 110 6.39 5.61 -12.87
CA GLU A 110 7.49 5.06 -13.67
C GLU A 110 8.85 5.68 -13.28
N GLN A 111 8.91 7.00 -13.03
CA GLN A 111 10.13 7.64 -12.51
C GLN A 111 10.51 7.15 -11.12
N LYS A 112 9.54 6.93 -10.23
CA LYS A 112 9.79 6.40 -8.88
C LYS A 112 10.26 4.94 -8.90
N GLU A 113 9.72 4.14 -9.82
CA GLU A 113 10.14 2.76 -10.04
C GLU A 113 11.55 2.71 -10.63
N ASN A 114 11.84 3.53 -11.65
CA ASN A 114 13.18 3.65 -12.22
C ASN A 114 14.22 4.17 -11.21
N ASN A 115 13.88 5.15 -10.38
CA ASN A 115 14.77 5.61 -9.31
C ASN A 115 14.98 4.55 -8.21
N LYS A 116 14.01 3.66 -7.98
CA LYS A 116 14.17 2.52 -7.05
C LYS A 116 15.09 1.43 -7.58
N THR A 117 15.13 1.25 -8.90
CA THR A 117 16.01 0.26 -9.55
C THR A 117 17.45 0.76 -9.68
N VAL A 118 17.69 2.06 -9.50
CA VAL A 118 19.02 2.70 -9.62
C VAL A 118 19.62 3.08 -8.25
N GLU A 119 19.15 2.53 -7.13
CA GLU A 119 19.98 2.51 -5.90
C GLU A 119 21.05 1.43 -6.08
N PRO A 120 22.35 1.76 -6.27
CA PRO A 120 23.41 0.78 -6.09
C PRO A 120 23.34 0.36 -4.62
N ILE A 121 23.47 -0.92 -4.35
CA ILE A 121 23.71 -1.43 -3.00
C ILE A 121 24.94 -0.68 -2.47
N ASP A 122 24.72 0.26 -1.54
CA ASP A 122 25.78 0.97 -0.83
C ASP A 122 26.42 -0.01 0.17
N GLU A 123 27.20 -0.98 -0.36
CA GLU A 123 28.01 -1.93 0.42
C GLU A 123 28.96 -1.19 1.38
N GLY A 124 29.35 0.06 1.04
CA GLY A 124 30.25 0.88 1.84
C GLY A 124 29.68 1.33 3.20
N LYS A 125 28.36 1.34 3.40
CA LYS A 125 27.77 1.68 4.71
C LYS A 125 27.89 0.54 5.71
N TYR A 126 27.75 -0.70 5.25
CA TYR A 126 27.89 -1.88 6.10
C TYR A 126 29.35 -2.16 6.42
N ASP A 127 30.26 -1.97 5.46
CA ASP A 127 31.70 -2.11 5.68
C ASP A 127 32.21 -1.09 6.70
N ARG A 128 31.79 0.17 6.62
CA ARG A 128 32.19 1.20 7.59
C ARG A 128 31.70 0.94 9.01
N ILE A 129 30.52 0.32 9.15
CA ILE A 129 29.97 -0.09 10.45
C ILE A 129 30.71 -1.32 10.99
N LEU A 130 31.03 -2.29 10.14
CA LEU A 130 31.80 -3.49 10.51
C LEU A 130 33.23 -3.13 10.91
N GLU A 131 33.86 -2.19 10.21
CA GLU A 131 35.22 -1.74 10.50
C GLU A 131 35.32 -0.95 11.80
N THR A 132 34.34 -0.08 12.11
CA THR A 132 34.27 0.59 13.42
C THR A 132 33.95 -0.37 14.57
N PHE A 133 33.23 -1.46 14.31
CA PHE A 133 32.98 -2.50 15.30
C PHE A 133 34.24 -3.35 15.56
N ALA A 134 34.97 -3.71 14.50
CA ALA A 134 36.23 -4.45 14.57
C ALA A 134 37.33 -3.64 15.30
N GLU A 135 37.45 -2.34 15.04
CA GLU A 135 38.40 -1.47 15.74
C GLU A 135 38.14 -1.39 17.25
N LYS A 136 36.87 -1.41 17.68
CA LYS A 136 36.52 -1.40 19.11
C LYS A 136 36.83 -2.70 19.83
N LEU A 137 36.78 -3.85 19.14
CA LEU A 137 37.10 -5.16 19.73
C LEU A 137 38.61 -5.43 19.80
N VAL A 138 39.40 -4.85 18.89
CA VAL A 138 40.87 -5.05 18.87
C VAL A 138 41.59 -4.11 19.85
N LYS A 139 41.01 -2.95 20.20
CA LYS A 139 41.66 -1.97 21.10
C LYS A 139 41.55 -2.28 22.59
N GLU A 140 40.77 -3.29 23.00
CA GLU A 140 40.56 -3.62 24.43
C GLU A 140 41.41 -4.79 24.95
N ARG A 141 42.39 -5.29 24.18
CA ARG A 141 43.32 -6.32 24.68
C ARG A 141 44.76 -6.08 24.24
N SER A 142 45.53 -5.39 25.08
CA SER A 142 47.00 -5.38 25.05
C SER A 142 47.55 -5.31 26.48
N THR A 143 47.59 -6.51 27.10
CA THR A 143 48.58 -7.19 27.99
C THR A 143 49.48 -6.39 28.98
N PRO A 144 50.12 -7.04 30.00
CA PRO A 144 51.30 -7.90 29.75
C PRO A 144 51.43 -9.20 30.59
N ALA A 145 52.09 -10.18 29.95
CA ALA A 145 53.08 -11.15 30.42
C ALA A 145 52.87 -12.03 31.67
N PHE A 146 52.90 -13.36 31.46
CA PHE A 146 53.69 -14.28 32.31
C PHE A 146 54.17 -15.53 31.54
N VAL A 147 55.24 -16.11 32.07
CA VAL A 147 56.27 -16.98 31.47
C VAL A 147 55.89 -18.45 31.19
N MET A 148 56.71 -19.09 30.35
CA MET A 148 56.72 -20.50 29.93
C MET A 148 56.92 -21.51 31.08
N ALA A 149 56.33 -22.71 30.95
CA ALA A 149 56.89 -23.97 31.44
C ALA A 149 56.36 -25.18 30.63
N THR A 150 57.24 -26.14 30.39
CA THR A 150 57.12 -27.33 29.55
C THR A 150 56.56 -28.55 30.31
N SER A 151 55.96 -29.51 29.58
CA SER A 151 56.15 -30.98 29.66
C SER A 151 54.87 -31.84 29.59
N ASN A 152 55.09 -33.12 29.29
CA ASN A 152 54.25 -34.10 28.59
C ASN A 152 53.17 -34.81 29.44
N GLY A 153 52.17 -35.42 28.76
CA GLY A 153 51.74 -36.81 29.03
C GLY A 153 50.35 -37.09 29.65
N GLY A 154 49.45 -37.68 28.85
CA GLY A 154 48.62 -38.89 29.08
C GLY A 154 47.73 -39.12 30.34
N PHE A 155 46.41 -39.28 30.07
CA PHE A 155 45.51 -40.42 30.41
C PHE A 155 44.82 -40.61 31.82
N LEU A 156 43.48 -40.77 31.75
CA LEU A 156 42.42 -41.38 32.63
C LEU A 156 41.86 -40.74 33.94
N HIS A 157 40.56 -40.41 33.85
CA HIS A 157 39.38 -40.82 34.66
C HIS A 157 39.29 -40.55 36.18
N THR A 158 38.39 -39.64 36.61
CA THR A 158 37.33 -39.78 37.68
C THR A 158 36.58 -38.44 37.97
N ASP A 159 35.25 -38.48 38.11
CA ASP A 159 34.32 -37.37 38.51
C ASP A 159 34.26 -37.15 40.06
N PRO A 160 33.55 -36.14 40.63
CA PRO A 160 33.40 -34.69 40.36
C PRO A 160 33.63 -33.82 41.68
N PRO A 161 33.51 -32.46 41.73
CA PRO A 161 32.22 -31.73 41.80
C PRO A 161 32.17 -30.37 41.03
N ALA A 162 30.95 -29.77 40.97
CA ALA A 162 30.47 -28.61 40.20
C ALA A 162 31.20 -27.25 40.41
N PRO A 163 31.04 -26.18 39.58
CA PRO A 163 29.74 -25.55 39.22
C PRO A 163 29.54 -25.02 37.76
N ALA A 164 28.25 -24.97 37.39
CA ALA A 164 27.52 -24.02 36.51
C ALA A 164 27.92 -23.79 35.03
N PRO A 165 27.03 -24.13 34.08
CA PRO A 165 26.94 -23.46 32.78
C PRO A 165 25.96 -22.28 32.83
N THR A 166 26.39 -21.22 32.16
CA THR A 166 25.73 -19.96 31.80
C THR A 166 24.29 -20.14 31.31
N LEU A 167 23.35 -19.52 32.01
CA LEU A 167 21.96 -19.36 31.58
C LEU A 167 21.89 -18.43 30.36
N LEU A 168 21.29 -18.93 29.27
CA LEU A 168 20.88 -18.13 28.12
C LEU A 168 19.61 -17.32 28.44
N PRO A 169 19.36 -16.16 27.76
CA PRO A 169 18.24 -15.29 28.07
C PRO A 169 16.85 -15.87 27.70
N PRO A 170 15.77 -15.47 28.41
CA PRO A 170 14.49 -16.20 28.44
C PRO A 170 13.58 -16.15 27.19
N TRP A 171 14.03 -15.65 26.04
CA TRP A 171 13.18 -15.47 24.85
C TRP A 171 13.47 -16.46 23.70
N LEU A 172 14.37 -17.42 23.92
CA LEU A 172 14.77 -18.45 22.93
C LEU A 172 14.23 -19.86 23.22
N SER A 173 13.14 -20.00 23.97
CA SER A 173 12.40 -21.27 24.09
C SER A 173 11.04 -21.16 23.41
N ALA A 174 10.92 -21.73 22.22
CA ALA A 174 9.64 -21.99 21.58
C ALA A 174 9.52 -23.50 21.34
N SER A 175 8.68 -24.16 22.14
CA SER A 175 8.20 -25.52 21.87
C SER A 175 6.68 -25.49 21.75
N ASN A 176 6.22 -26.08 20.67
CA ASN A 176 4.87 -26.09 20.14
C ASN A 176 4.01 -27.14 20.87
N SER A 177 2.80 -26.81 21.33
CA SER A 177 1.63 -27.71 21.23
C SER A 177 0.31 -26.98 21.52
N SER A 178 -0.60 -27.19 20.57
CA SER A 178 -2.03 -26.89 20.48
C SER A 178 -2.84 -26.78 21.78
N SER A 179 -3.61 -25.69 21.90
CA SER A 179 -5.06 -25.69 22.22
C SER A 179 -5.64 -24.29 22.07
N ALA A 180 -6.86 -24.23 21.54
CA ALA A 180 -7.63 -23.02 21.28
C ALA A 180 -7.80 -22.14 22.52
N VAL A 181 -7.62 -20.82 22.35
CA VAL A 181 -8.43 -19.71 22.89
C VAL A 181 -7.74 -18.39 22.50
N ARG A 182 -8.52 -17.42 22.01
CA ARG A 182 -8.12 -16.07 21.58
C ARG A 182 -7.07 -15.41 22.51
N PRO A 183 -6.07 -14.68 21.99
CA PRO A 183 -5.36 -13.69 22.79
C PRO A 183 -6.12 -12.36 22.82
N PRO A 184 -6.15 -11.64 23.95
CA PRO A 184 -6.68 -10.29 24.02
C PRO A 184 -5.68 -9.30 23.42
N SER A 185 -6.21 -8.27 22.76
CA SER A 185 -5.48 -7.11 22.25
C SER A 185 -4.55 -6.51 23.32
N PRO A 186 -3.34 -6.03 22.95
CA PRO A 186 -2.56 -5.20 23.86
C PRO A 186 -3.19 -3.81 23.92
N SER A 187 -4.14 -3.62 24.82
CA SER A 187 -4.56 -2.28 25.26
C SER A 187 -3.39 -1.65 26.00
N VAL A 188 -2.71 -0.72 25.34
CA VAL A 188 -1.74 0.16 25.99
C VAL A 188 -2.55 1.22 26.76
N THR A 189 -2.91 0.93 28.00
CA THR A 189 -3.34 1.96 28.95
C THR A 189 -2.12 2.80 29.33
N LEU A 190 -1.94 3.92 28.63
CA LEU A 190 -1.02 4.96 29.05
C LEU A 190 -1.58 5.60 30.33
N SER A 191 -1.14 5.12 31.48
CA SER A 191 -1.29 5.84 32.75
C SER A 191 -0.55 7.17 32.62
N LEU A 192 -1.30 8.25 32.42
CA LEU A 192 -0.81 9.61 32.53
C LEU A 192 -0.59 9.91 34.02
N SER A 193 0.54 9.44 34.56
CA SER A 193 1.02 9.93 35.85
C SER A 193 1.59 11.33 35.64
N PRO A 194 1.06 12.38 36.29
CA PRO A 194 1.71 13.68 36.25
C PRO A 194 3.02 13.55 37.03
N SER A 195 4.15 13.70 36.34
CA SER A 195 5.43 13.91 37.01
C SER A 195 5.33 15.26 37.73
N THR A 196 5.08 15.20 39.03
CA THR A 196 5.29 16.33 39.94
C THR A 196 6.78 16.68 39.86
N VAL A 197 7.10 17.71 39.06
CA VAL A 197 8.39 18.38 39.14
C VAL A 197 8.46 19.00 40.53
N ALA A 198 9.40 18.55 41.35
CA ALA A 198 9.67 19.17 42.64
C ALA A 198 9.91 20.67 42.43
N ALA A 199 9.24 21.51 43.22
CA ALA A 199 9.42 22.95 43.16
C ALA A 199 10.91 23.28 43.37
N PRO A 200 11.48 24.23 42.60
CA PRO A 200 12.84 24.67 42.85
C PRO A 200 12.93 25.27 44.25
N PRO A 201 14.08 25.15 44.94
CA PRO A 201 14.25 25.79 46.24
C PRO A 201 14.02 27.31 46.10
N PRO A 202 13.41 27.97 47.10
CA PRO A 202 13.15 29.39 47.03
C PRO A 202 14.46 30.17 46.92
N ILE A 203 14.50 31.10 45.97
CA ILE A 203 15.64 32.01 45.75
C ILE A 203 15.67 33.01 46.92
N PRO A 204 16.71 33.04 47.77
CA PRO A 204 16.72 33.80 49.02
C PRO A 204 16.52 35.32 48.90
N TRP A 205 16.82 35.90 47.74
CA TRP A 205 16.80 37.36 47.51
C TRP A 205 15.56 37.88 46.78
N LEU A 206 14.57 37.02 46.49
CA LEU A 206 13.25 37.44 46.01
C LEU A 206 12.21 37.32 47.14
N GLN A 207 12.43 38.06 48.23
CA GLN A 207 11.36 38.39 49.17
C GLN A 207 10.60 39.62 48.67
N PRO A 208 9.26 39.59 48.55
CA PRO A 208 8.46 40.79 48.40
C PRO A 208 8.42 41.49 49.75
N GLU A 209 9.22 42.54 49.91
CA GLU A 209 9.07 43.53 50.98
C GLU A 209 7.65 44.08 50.95
N ARG A 210 6.84 43.69 51.94
CA ARG A 210 5.54 44.30 52.22
C ARG A 210 5.56 44.86 53.64
N GLY A 211 5.93 46.13 53.73
CA GLY A 211 5.27 47.14 54.57
C GLY A 211 5.54 47.17 56.08
N GLN A 212 6.29 48.21 56.47
CA GLN A 212 6.16 49.08 57.66
C GLN A 212 6.11 48.44 59.07
N ASP A 213 7.11 48.77 59.91
CA ASP A 213 6.91 49.78 60.97
C ASP A 213 8.22 50.29 61.60
N ASN A 214 8.14 51.53 62.08
CA ASN A 214 9.14 52.46 62.63
C ASN A 214 10.22 51.90 63.59
N ALA A 215 11.49 52.27 63.34
CA ALA A 215 12.46 52.74 64.36
C ALA A 215 13.71 53.35 63.68
N PRO A 216 14.33 54.42 64.22
CA PRO A 216 15.44 55.11 63.56
C PRO A 216 16.76 54.41 63.89
N PHE A 217 17.39 53.78 62.89
CA PHE A 217 18.76 53.29 63.05
C PHE A 217 19.78 54.37 62.74
N VAL A 218 20.47 54.73 63.81
CA VAL A 218 21.59 55.66 63.93
C VAL A 218 22.71 55.30 62.95
N LEU A 219 23.21 56.32 62.26
CA LEU A 219 24.44 56.30 61.48
C LEU A 219 25.63 55.91 62.40
N GLY A 220 26.05 54.64 62.33
CA GLY A 220 27.10 54.08 63.18
C GLY A 220 28.19 53.39 62.37
N SER A 221 29.24 54.15 62.07
CA SER A 221 30.65 53.74 61.96
C SER A 221 31.04 52.52 61.09
N LEU A 222 31.64 52.84 59.94
CA LEU A 222 32.59 52.00 59.20
C LEU A 222 33.76 51.52 60.10
N PRO A 223 34.18 50.24 60.03
CA PRO A 223 35.53 49.83 60.40
C PRO A 223 36.52 50.08 59.25
N PRO A 224 37.80 50.34 59.54
CA PRO A 224 38.77 50.80 58.55
C PRO A 224 39.31 49.66 57.69
N HIS A 225 39.49 49.99 56.40
CA HIS A 225 40.37 49.40 55.40
C HIS A 225 41.02 48.03 55.71
N GLY A 226 40.50 46.97 55.08
CA GLY A 226 41.19 45.67 55.01
C GLY A 226 40.45 44.53 54.29
N THR A 227 39.13 44.62 54.12
CA THR A 227 38.31 43.43 53.72
C THR A 227 37.25 43.70 52.65
N VAL A 228 37.32 44.82 51.92
CA VAL A 228 36.35 45.13 50.85
C VAL A 228 36.56 44.20 49.64
N ALA A 229 37.80 43.94 49.26
CA ALA A 229 38.13 43.04 48.15
C ALA A 229 37.69 41.58 48.39
N ALA A 230 37.67 41.10 49.64
CA ALA A 230 37.24 39.75 49.96
C ALA A 230 35.72 39.56 49.84
N CYS A 231 34.92 40.56 50.24
CA CYS A 231 33.46 40.55 50.06
C CYS A 231 33.05 40.73 48.59
N GLU A 232 33.74 41.60 47.84
CA GLU A 232 33.50 41.76 46.40
C GLU A 232 33.85 40.50 45.63
N ASN A 233 34.97 39.83 45.96
CA ASN A 233 35.34 38.55 45.35
C ASN A 233 34.34 37.43 45.67
N LEU A 234 33.74 37.42 46.85
CA LEU A 234 32.70 36.45 47.23
C LEU A 234 31.40 36.68 46.45
N MET A 235 30.93 37.92 46.37
CA MET A 235 29.75 38.31 45.56
C MET A 235 29.94 38.02 44.07
N ILE A 236 31.13 38.26 43.52
CA ILE A 236 31.47 37.92 42.13
C ILE A 236 31.48 36.39 41.93
N SER A 237 31.95 35.62 42.92
CA SER A 237 31.93 34.16 42.86
C SER A 237 30.51 33.59 42.90
N GLU A 238 29.65 34.12 43.77
CA GLU A 238 28.22 33.75 43.84
C GLU A 238 27.46 34.12 42.56
N LEU A 239 27.76 35.28 41.96
CA LEU A 239 27.21 35.67 40.67
C LEU A 239 27.66 34.74 39.54
N MET A 240 28.94 34.36 39.50
CA MET A 240 29.46 33.39 38.52
C MET A 240 28.81 32.02 38.69
N GLU A 241 28.55 31.58 39.93
CA GLU A 241 27.87 30.33 40.22
C GLU A 241 26.39 30.37 39.79
N CYS A 242 25.69 31.47 40.05
CA CYS A 242 24.33 31.69 39.53
C CYS A 242 24.27 31.70 37.99
N CYS A 243 25.24 32.34 37.33
CA CYS A 243 25.33 32.32 35.87
C CYS A 243 25.57 30.91 35.33
N LYS A 244 26.43 30.13 36.00
CA LYS A 244 26.71 28.74 35.63
C LYS A 244 25.48 27.84 35.81
N GLU A 245 24.75 27.98 36.92
CA GLU A 245 23.50 27.26 37.16
C GLU A 245 22.43 27.62 36.12
N LEU A 246 22.33 28.90 35.74
CA LEU A 246 21.41 29.35 34.70
C LEU A 246 21.77 28.75 33.33
N GLU A 247 23.06 28.70 32.99
CA GLU A 247 23.54 28.06 31.76
C GLU A 247 23.33 26.54 31.77
N GLU A 248 23.51 25.88 32.91
CA GLU A 248 23.22 24.45 33.12
C GLU A 248 21.72 24.16 32.98
N GLY A 249 20.87 24.99 33.61
CA GLY A 249 19.42 24.93 33.48
C GLY A 249 18.95 25.13 32.03
N HIS A 250 19.55 26.08 31.31
CA HIS A 250 19.26 26.30 29.90
C HIS A 250 19.67 25.10 29.03
N ARG A 251 20.83 24.48 29.29
CA ARG A 251 21.28 23.25 28.61
C ARG A 251 20.36 22.06 28.90
N ALA A 252 19.93 21.88 30.15
CA ALA A 252 19.01 20.83 30.55
C ALA A 252 17.63 21.00 29.89
N LEU A 253 17.10 22.22 29.86
CA LEU A 253 15.85 22.54 29.16
C LEU A 253 15.96 22.27 27.65
N ALA A 254 17.07 22.66 27.03
CA ALA A 254 17.33 22.37 25.62
C ALA A 254 17.40 20.86 25.36
N GLY A 255 18.03 20.09 26.25
CA GLY A 255 18.05 18.63 26.22
C GLY A 255 16.66 18.02 26.29
N HIS A 256 15.84 18.45 27.26
CA HIS A 256 14.47 17.98 27.41
C HIS A 256 13.60 18.33 26.20
N ARG A 257 13.74 19.55 25.62
CA ARG A 257 13.03 19.94 24.40
C ARG A 257 13.43 19.09 23.20
N LYS A 258 14.71 18.75 23.06
CA LYS A 258 15.20 17.84 22.00
C LYS A 258 14.65 16.44 22.17
N GLU A 259 14.68 15.89 23.39
CA GLU A 259 14.13 14.58 23.71
C GLU A 259 12.62 14.51 23.46
N ALA A 260 11.87 15.51 23.92
CA ALA A 260 10.43 15.62 23.67
C ALA A 260 10.11 15.71 22.17
N ALA A 261 10.87 16.53 21.42
CA ALA A 261 10.72 16.64 19.97
C ALA A 261 11.03 15.32 19.27
N TRP A 262 12.04 14.59 19.72
CA TRP A 262 12.38 13.28 19.15
C TRP A 262 11.30 12.23 19.41
N ARG A 263 10.75 12.17 20.63
CA ARG A 263 9.60 11.28 20.95
C ARG A 263 8.40 11.59 20.08
N LEU A 264 8.08 12.87 19.88
CA LEU A 264 6.99 13.29 19.00
C LEU A 264 7.25 12.83 17.56
N ARG A 265 8.43 13.13 17.01
CA ARG A 265 8.83 12.73 15.64
C ARG A 265 8.74 11.22 15.43
N ARG A 266 9.12 10.43 16.43
CA ARG A 266 9.02 8.97 16.38
C ARG A 266 7.56 8.50 16.30
N VAL A 267 6.67 9.05 17.13
CA VAL A 267 5.25 8.69 17.12
C VAL A 267 4.57 9.14 15.82
N GLU A 268 4.93 10.31 15.31
CA GLU A 268 4.48 10.79 13.98
C GLU A 268 4.88 9.79 12.88
N LEU A 269 6.14 9.34 12.87
CA LEU A 269 6.63 8.37 11.91
C LEU A 269 5.92 7.01 12.03
N GLN A 270 5.66 6.54 13.25
CA GLN A 270 4.90 5.31 13.47
C GLN A 270 3.46 5.44 12.98
N LEU A 271 2.80 6.57 13.23
CA LEU A 271 1.45 6.82 12.74
C LEU A 271 1.41 6.85 11.20
N GLU A 272 2.41 7.45 10.57
CA GLU A 272 2.52 7.46 9.10
C GLU A 272 2.76 6.06 8.55
N SER A 273 3.67 5.29 9.15
CA SER A 273 3.93 3.91 8.71
C SER A 273 2.69 3.02 8.88
N GLU A 274 1.98 3.10 10.01
CA GLU A 274 0.72 2.38 10.23
C GLU A 274 -0.37 2.79 9.25
N LYS A 275 -0.54 4.09 8.97
CA LYS A 275 -1.48 4.56 7.93
C LYS A 275 -1.14 3.98 6.57
N THR A 276 0.13 3.89 6.21
CA THR A 276 0.55 3.29 4.93
C THR A 276 0.33 1.77 4.90
N CYS A 277 0.60 1.07 6.02
CA CYS A 277 0.35 -0.35 6.16
C CYS A 277 -1.15 -0.67 6.02
N ARG A 278 -2.01 0.04 6.77
CA ARG A 278 -3.48 -0.12 6.70
C ARG A 278 -4.05 0.15 5.31
N LYS A 279 -3.47 1.10 4.57
CA LYS A 279 -3.88 1.36 3.18
C LYS A 279 -3.52 0.19 2.26
N ARG A 280 -2.34 -0.40 2.45
CA ARG A 280 -1.88 -1.56 1.69
C ARG A 280 -2.74 -2.78 1.98
N GLU A 281 -3.00 -3.10 3.25
CA GLU A 281 -3.89 -4.20 3.65
C GLU A 281 -5.26 -4.09 2.99
N LYS A 282 -5.88 -2.91 3.00
CA LYS A 282 -7.19 -2.68 2.35
C LYS A 282 -7.12 -2.86 0.83
N MET A 283 -6.01 -2.48 0.20
CA MET A 283 -5.82 -2.65 -1.23
C MET A 283 -5.69 -4.13 -1.59
N GLU A 284 -4.92 -4.89 -0.81
CA GLU A 284 -4.76 -6.35 -0.95
C GLU A 284 -6.07 -7.11 -0.69
N GLU A 285 -6.88 -6.66 0.28
CA GLU A 285 -8.22 -7.21 0.53
C GLU A 285 -9.15 -6.98 -0.68
N ILE A 286 -9.13 -5.78 -1.26
CA ILE A 286 -9.93 -5.48 -2.46
C ILE A 286 -9.43 -6.32 -3.65
N GLU A 287 -8.12 -6.43 -3.82
CA GLU A 287 -7.51 -7.20 -4.91
C GLU A 287 -7.83 -8.70 -4.81
N SER A 288 -7.70 -9.29 -3.61
CA SER A 288 -8.08 -10.68 -3.36
C SER A 288 -9.56 -10.93 -3.64
N LYS A 289 -10.46 -10.00 -3.25
CA LYS A 289 -11.88 -10.09 -3.58
C LYS A 289 -12.16 -10.01 -5.08
N ILE A 290 -11.44 -9.15 -5.80
CA ILE A 290 -11.54 -9.07 -7.27
C ILE A 290 -11.08 -10.37 -7.91
N ASN A 291 -9.95 -10.93 -7.46
CA ASN A 291 -9.43 -12.19 -8.00
C ASN A 291 -10.37 -13.36 -7.70
N ALA A 292 -10.94 -13.46 -6.50
CA ALA A 292 -11.93 -14.48 -6.17
C ALA A 292 -13.16 -14.44 -7.09
N LEU A 293 -13.72 -13.24 -7.33
CA LEU A 293 -14.85 -13.07 -8.24
C LEU A 293 -14.50 -13.43 -9.69
N ARG A 294 -13.27 -13.15 -10.13
CA ARG A 294 -12.79 -13.54 -11.46
C ARG A 294 -12.65 -15.05 -11.59
N GLU A 295 -12.10 -15.72 -10.59
CA GLU A 295 -11.99 -17.18 -10.58
C GLU A 295 -13.37 -17.85 -10.53
N GLU A 296 -14.32 -17.30 -9.76
CA GLU A 296 -15.69 -17.80 -9.75
C GLU A 296 -16.38 -17.64 -11.12
N GLN A 297 -16.21 -16.48 -11.77
CA GLN A 297 -16.70 -16.25 -13.12
C GLN A 297 -16.08 -17.25 -14.11
N LYS A 298 -14.75 -17.45 -14.05
CA LYS A 298 -14.05 -18.40 -14.92
C LYS A 298 -14.55 -19.83 -14.69
N ALA A 299 -14.65 -20.27 -13.44
CA ALA A 299 -15.17 -21.59 -13.10
C ALA A 299 -16.61 -21.80 -13.59
N SER A 300 -17.45 -20.74 -13.59
CA SER A 300 -18.80 -20.82 -14.14
C SER A 300 -18.81 -21.05 -15.65
N LEU A 301 -17.91 -20.38 -16.39
CA LEU A 301 -17.77 -20.56 -17.85
C LEU A 301 -17.20 -21.94 -18.18
N ASP A 302 -16.19 -22.38 -17.43
CA ASP A 302 -15.56 -23.70 -17.62
C ASP A 302 -16.58 -24.83 -17.38
N ARG A 303 -17.49 -24.67 -16.40
CA ARG A 303 -18.61 -25.60 -16.17
C ARG A 303 -19.55 -25.67 -17.37
N ILE A 304 -20.00 -24.51 -17.87
CA ILE A 304 -20.88 -24.44 -19.04
C ILE A 304 -20.19 -25.07 -20.27
N GLU A 305 -18.91 -24.78 -20.48
CA GLU A 305 -18.16 -25.34 -21.60
C GLU A 305 -18.00 -26.85 -21.47
N ALA A 306 -17.78 -27.38 -20.27
CA ALA A 306 -17.71 -28.81 -20.02
C ALA A 306 -19.05 -29.51 -20.32
N GLU A 307 -20.18 -28.94 -19.89
CA GLU A 307 -21.52 -29.46 -20.19
C GLU A 307 -21.77 -29.52 -21.70
N TYR A 308 -21.45 -28.46 -22.45
CA TYR A 308 -21.60 -28.46 -23.91
C TYR A 308 -20.64 -29.43 -24.60
N ARG A 309 -19.41 -29.57 -24.11
CA ARG A 309 -18.46 -30.56 -24.62
C ARG A 309 -18.97 -31.99 -24.42
N GLU A 310 -19.56 -32.28 -23.28
CA GLU A 310 -20.16 -33.58 -22.98
C GLU A 310 -21.36 -33.88 -23.88
N GLN A 311 -22.27 -32.92 -24.05
CA GLN A 311 -23.40 -33.04 -24.99
C GLN A 311 -22.94 -33.32 -26.42
N LEU A 312 -21.89 -32.64 -26.89
CA LEU A 312 -21.30 -32.89 -28.20
C LEU A 312 -20.68 -34.29 -28.30
N ALA A 313 -20.01 -34.76 -27.24
CA ALA A 313 -19.43 -36.08 -27.21
C ALA A 313 -20.51 -37.18 -27.23
N GLU A 314 -21.62 -36.97 -26.53
CA GLU A 314 -22.77 -37.88 -26.56
C GLU A 314 -23.40 -37.96 -27.95
N LEU A 315 -23.66 -36.83 -28.60
CA LEU A 315 -24.18 -36.80 -29.97
C LEU A 315 -23.25 -37.50 -30.97
N ARG A 316 -21.93 -37.41 -30.78
CA ARG A 316 -20.96 -38.13 -31.62
C ARG A 316 -21.03 -39.64 -31.41
N ARG A 317 -21.06 -40.10 -30.16
CA ARG A 317 -21.23 -41.54 -29.85
C ARG A 317 -22.54 -42.09 -30.42
N ASP A 318 -23.63 -41.32 -30.33
CA ASP A 318 -24.91 -41.71 -30.90
C ASP A 318 -24.88 -41.77 -32.44
N ALA A 319 -24.13 -40.88 -33.08
CA ALA A 319 -23.91 -40.94 -34.53
C ALA A 319 -23.08 -42.17 -34.94
N GLU A 320 -21.97 -42.43 -34.24
CA GLU A 320 -21.09 -43.59 -34.48
C GLU A 320 -21.84 -44.92 -34.28
N THR A 321 -22.65 -45.03 -33.23
CA THR A 321 -23.44 -46.25 -32.99
C THR A 321 -24.53 -46.46 -34.04
N LYS A 322 -25.13 -45.39 -34.58
CA LYS A 322 -26.07 -45.48 -35.71
C LYS A 322 -25.35 -45.90 -36.99
N GLU A 323 -24.18 -45.32 -37.26
CA GLU A 323 -23.35 -45.70 -38.42
C GLU A 323 -22.94 -47.17 -38.33
N GLN A 324 -22.49 -47.64 -37.17
CA GLN A 324 -22.13 -49.03 -36.91
C GLN A 324 -23.32 -49.97 -37.18
N LYS A 325 -24.52 -49.63 -36.70
CA LYS A 325 -25.73 -50.42 -36.97
C LYS A 325 -26.08 -50.47 -38.46
N LEU A 326 -25.93 -49.37 -39.19
CA LEU A 326 -26.16 -49.34 -40.64
C LEU A 326 -25.10 -50.17 -41.38
N ALA A 327 -23.84 -50.11 -40.95
CA ALA A 327 -22.75 -50.91 -41.50
C ALA A 327 -22.99 -52.41 -41.28
N GLU A 328 -23.42 -52.82 -40.08
CA GLU A 328 -23.77 -54.21 -39.77
C GLU A 328 -24.95 -54.71 -40.61
N GLN A 329 -26.01 -53.89 -40.74
CA GLN A 329 -27.15 -54.22 -41.62
C GLN A 329 -26.73 -54.37 -43.09
N TRP A 330 -25.86 -53.48 -43.55
CA TRP A 330 -25.32 -53.53 -44.92
C TRP A 330 -24.47 -54.78 -45.14
N ALA A 331 -23.57 -55.09 -44.20
CA ALA A 331 -22.74 -56.29 -44.24
C ALA A 331 -23.58 -57.58 -44.22
N ALA A 332 -24.63 -57.64 -43.41
CA ALA A 332 -25.55 -58.78 -43.37
C ALA A 332 -26.28 -58.99 -44.71
N LYS A 333 -26.75 -57.91 -45.33
CA LYS A 333 -27.36 -57.96 -46.67
C LYS A 333 -26.37 -58.42 -47.73
N HIS A 334 -25.16 -57.87 -47.71
CA HIS A 334 -24.10 -58.24 -48.64
C HIS A 334 -23.75 -59.73 -48.49
N LEU A 335 -23.61 -60.23 -47.26
CA LEU A 335 -23.35 -61.65 -47.00
C LEU A 335 -24.48 -62.56 -47.51
N CYS A 336 -25.74 -62.16 -47.33
CA CYS A 336 -26.89 -62.89 -47.86
C CYS A 336 -26.84 -62.98 -49.40
N LEU A 337 -26.53 -61.86 -50.07
CA LEU A 337 -26.38 -61.81 -51.51
C LEU A 337 -25.20 -62.66 -52.01
N SER A 338 -24.04 -62.60 -51.34
CA SER A 338 -22.88 -63.45 -51.67
C SER A 338 -23.23 -64.93 -51.58
N LYS A 339 -23.88 -65.36 -50.49
CA LYS A 339 -24.34 -66.75 -50.33
C LYS A 339 -25.35 -67.17 -51.42
N PHE A 340 -26.26 -66.28 -51.80
CA PHE A 340 -27.20 -66.54 -52.89
C PHE A 340 -26.50 -66.73 -54.24
N LEU A 341 -25.50 -65.88 -54.54
CA LEU A 341 -24.70 -66.00 -55.75
C LEU A 341 -23.88 -67.30 -55.78
N GLU A 342 -23.29 -67.69 -54.65
CA GLU A 342 -22.58 -68.99 -54.52
C GLU A 342 -23.52 -70.17 -54.78
N GLN A 343 -24.74 -70.16 -54.25
CA GLN A 343 -25.74 -71.21 -54.51
C GLN A 343 -26.11 -71.29 -56.00
N MET A 344 -26.25 -70.16 -56.67
CA MET A 344 -26.54 -70.09 -58.11
C MET A 344 -25.35 -70.58 -58.96
N ALA A 345 -24.12 -70.27 -58.56
CA ALA A 345 -22.90 -70.71 -59.24
C ALA A 345 -22.61 -72.20 -59.04
N CYS A 346 -22.98 -72.78 -57.90
CA CYS A 346 -22.83 -74.20 -57.59
C CYS A 346 -23.95 -75.09 -58.18
N ARG A 347 -24.93 -74.52 -58.90
CA ARG A 347 -25.94 -75.32 -59.62
C ARG A 347 -25.23 -75.98 -60.81
N PRO A 348 -25.17 -77.32 -60.92
CA PRO A 348 -24.53 -77.96 -62.05
C PRO A 348 -25.19 -77.46 -63.33
N ARG A 349 -24.42 -76.96 -64.30
CA ARG A 349 -24.91 -76.90 -65.69
C ARG A 349 -25.28 -78.34 -66.02
N LEU A 350 -26.57 -78.65 -66.00
CA LEU A 350 -27.11 -79.83 -66.67
C LEU A 350 -26.65 -79.69 -68.11
N ALA A 351 -25.59 -80.42 -68.45
CA ALA A 351 -25.20 -80.64 -69.81
C ALA A 351 -26.37 -81.40 -70.44
N GLU A 352 -27.19 -80.66 -71.18
CA GLU A 352 -28.01 -81.23 -72.24
C GLU A 352 -27.03 -81.86 -73.24
N SER A 353 -26.84 -83.18 -73.15
CA SER A 353 -26.43 -83.98 -74.29
C SER A 353 -27.50 -85.05 -74.50
N ASN A 354 -28.52 -84.68 -75.26
CA ASN A 354 -29.44 -85.63 -75.86
C ASN A 354 -29.36 -85.49 -77.39
N GLY A 355 -29.19 -86.60 -78.09
CA GLY A 355 -29.16 -86.73 -79.56
C GLY A 355 -27.74 -87.00 -80.08
N ARG A 356 -27.43 -88.11 -80.75
CA ARG A 356 -28.22 -89.16 -81.42
C ARG A 356 -27.49 -90.49 -81.35
#